data_AF-A0A336KTU6-F1
#
_entry.id   AF-A0A336KTU6-F1
#
_cell.length_a   1.000
_cell.length_b   1.000
_cell.length_c   1.000
_cell.angle_alpha   90.00
_cell.angle_beta   90.00
_cell.angle_gamma   90.00
#
_symmetry.space_group_name_H-M   'P 1'
#
loop_
_entity.id
_entity.type
_entity.pdbx_description
1 polymer ?
#
loop_
_entity_poly.entity_id
_entity_poly.type
_entity_poly.pdbx_seq_one_letter_code
_entity_poly.pdbx_strand_id
1 'polypeptide(L)'
;MSALQNLVLLLIGITSFVFTFVSIGKLAWFLSAVYQTKVENENLSTGDQVKEILSNKLVLNALFVDASLAILFIFVHSFFRMDSVKGFWAKIGLKSAVRSIYCLVSALSLLFLLKHWKIVPYSFWEFDIYTTNFRYWCFFLAHSLAWTIIYAGSLLMDLPELLGIKQIVYHLQGLPHPCEYYKSEQLNTLYSHIRHPSFICLTLILWGANCMTFDRFILASLWTLYMFLAWNPDSKDYEYQKIQLTRKKLELNQQTTMQQRVYW
;
A
#
# COMPACT_ATOMS: atom_id res chain seq x y z
N MET A 1 -14.94 24.22 20.11
CA MET A 1 -14.68 24.30 18.65
C MET A 1 -15.96 24.74 17.97
N SER A 2 -15.88 25.51 16.89
CA SER A 2 -17.08 25.92 16.15
C SER A 2 -17.67 24.74 15.39
N ALA A 3 -18.99 24.71 15.20
CA ALA A 3 -19.66 23.67 14.41
C ALA A 3 -19.08 23.55 12.99
N LEU A 4 -18.62 24.69 12.43
CA LEU A 4 -17.93 24.74 11.14
C LEU A 4 -16.64 23.92 11.13
N GLN A 5 -15.81 24.00 12.17
CA GLN A 5 -14.56 23.24 12.26
C GLN A 5 -14.83 21.74 12.30
N ASN A 6 -15.84 21.32 13.04
CA ASN A 6 -16.25 19.92 13.12
C ASN A 6 -16.75 19.38 11.78
N LEU A 7 -17.53 20.18 11.05
CA LEU A 7 -17.98 19.85 9.70
C LEU A 7 -16.79 19.69 8.74
N VAL A 8 -15.82 20.60 8.77
CA VAL A 8 -14.61 20.53 7.94
C VAL A 8 -13.83 19.23 8.22
N LEU A 9 -13.63 18.87 9.49
CA LEU A 9 -12.95 17.63 9.86
C LEU A 9 -13.66 16.40 9.30
N LEU A 10 -15.00 16.36 9.42
CA LEU A 10 -15.80 15.24 8.93
C LEU A 10 -15.73 15.13 7.40
N LEU A 11 -15.80 16.25 6.67
CA LEU A 11 -15.65 16.28 5.22
C LEU A 11 -14.26 15.79 4.77
N ILE A 12 -13.18 16.18 5.47
CA ILE A 12 -11.83 15.68 5.21
C ILE A 12 -11.77 14.16 5.41
N GLY A 13 -12.34 13.65 6.51
CA GLY A 13 -12.38 12.22 6.81
C GLY A 13 -13.10 11.41 5.73
N ILE A 14 -14.30 11.83 5.34
CA ILE A 14 -15.11 11.15 4.31
C ILE A 14 -14.41 11.22 2.94
N THR A 15 -13.90 12.39 2.56
CA THR A 15 -13.21 12.55 1.27
C THR A 15 -11.96 11.67 1.22
N SER A 16 -11.14 11.67 2.28
CA SER A 16 -9.98 10.78 2.41
C SER A 16 -10.36 9.31 2.24
N PHE A 17 -11.43 8.87 2.89
CA PHE A 17 -11.93 7.49 2.79
C PHE A 17 -12.23 7.12 1.34
N VAL A 18 -13.11 7.88 0.70
CA VAL A 18 -13.57 7.61 -0.66
C VAL A 18 -12.40 7.60 -1.64
N PHE A 19 -11.55 8.62 -1.59
CA PHE A 19 -10.39 8.70 -2.49
C PHE A 19 -9.38 7.57 -2.26
N THR A 20 -9.20 7.13 -1.00
CA THR A 20 -8.30 6.01 -0.72
C THR A 20 -8.81 4.74 -1.39
N PHE A 21 -10.09 4.37 -1.21
CA PHE A 21 -10.65 3.18 -1.87
C PHE A 21 -10.62 3.27 -3.39
N VAL A 22 -10.96 4.43 -3.97
CA VAL A 22 -10.88 4.65 -5.43
C VAL A 22 -9.45 4.48 -5.92
N SER A 23 -8.47 5.02 -5.20
CA SER A 23 -7.04 4.92 -5.56
C SER A 23 -6.53 3.48 -5.50
N ILE A 24 -6.86 2.73 -4.45
CA ILE A 24 -6.42 1.33 -4.29
C ILE A 24 -7.13 0.44 -5.31
N GLY A 25 -8.42 0.65 -5.57
CA GLY A 25 -9.15 -0.08 -6.61
C GLY A 25 -8.56 0.14 -8.01
N LYS A 26 -8.22 1.39 -8.35
CA LYS A 26 -7.53 1.70 -9.61
C LYS A 26 -6.12 1.12 -9.67
N LEU A 27 -5.39 1.12 -8.55
CA LEU A 27 -4.07 0.49 -8.47
C LEU A 27 -4.16 -1.02 -8.66
N ALA A 28 -5.14 -1.67 -8.04
CA ALA A 28 -5.38 -3.11 -8.19
C ALA A 28 -5.69 -3.47 -9.63
N TRP A 29 -6.56 -2.70 -10.28
CA TRP A 29 -6.81 -2.86 -11.71
C TRP A 29 -5.56 -2.60 -12.54
N PHE A 30 -4.81 -1.52 -12.29
CA PHE A 30 -3.59 -1.20 -13.04
C PHE A 30 -2.51 -2.29 -12.92
N LEU A 31 -2.29 -2.84 -11.73
CA LEU A 31 -1.26 -3.85 -11.50
C LEU A 31 -1.67 -5.24 -11.97
N SER A 32 -2.95 -5.60 -11.85
CA SER A 32 -3.47 -6.93 -12.21
C SER A 32 -4.13 -6.99 -13.59
N ALA A 33 -4.20 -5.87 -14.31
CA ALA A 33 -4.65 -5.85 -15.70
C ALA A 33 -3.69 -6.66 -16.57
N VAL A 34 -4.29 -7.49 -17.42
CA VAL A 34 -3.56 -8.30 -18.39
C VAL A 34 -3.15 -7.41 -19.54
N TYR A 35 -1.85 -7.30 -19.79
CA TYR A 35 -1.31 -6.58 -20.94
C TYR A 35 -0.73 -7.55 -21.96
N GLN A 36 -0.95 -7.25 -23.22
CA GLN A 36 -0.26 -7.87 -24.35
C GLN A 36 0.44 -6.76 -25.09
N THR A 37 1.76 -6.86 -25.28
CA THR A 37 2.42 -5.96 -26.22
C THR A 37 2.02 -6.39 -27.62
N LYS A 38 1.60 -5.45 -28.47
CA LYS A 38 1.33 -5.80 -29.87
C LYS A 38 2.64 -6.29 -30.48
N VAL A 39 2.63 -7.56 -30.85
CA VAL A 39 3.69 -8.38 -31.44
C VAL A 39 4.33 -7.69 -32.65
N GLU A 40 5.32 -6.82 -32.41
CA GLU A 40 6.30 -6.42 -33.44
C GLU A 40 7.74 -6.81 -33.07
N ASN A 41 8.02 -7.10 -31.78
CA ASN A 41 9.40 -7.23 -31.27
C ASN A 41 9.75 -8.61 -30.66
N GLU A 42 8.93 -9.65 -30.85
CA GLU A 42 9.19 -11.01 -30.28
C GLU A 42 10.56 -11.60 -30.67
N ASN A 43 11.17 -11.12 -31.76
CA ASN A 43 12.46 -11.61 -32.26
C ASN A 43 13.67 -10.76 -31.84
N LEU A 44 13.48 -9.63 -31.13
CA LEU A 44 14.61 -8.81 -30.68
C LEU A 44 15.11 -9.30 -29.32
N SER A 45 16.42 -9.56 -29.25
CA SER A 45 17.10 -9.83 -27.99
C SER A 45 16.90 -8.65 -27.02
N THR A 46 16.90 -8.91 -25.72
CA THR A 46 16.80 -7.85 -24.70
C THR A 46 17.84 -6.75 -24.90
N GLY A 47 19.05 -7.10 -25.35
CA GLY A 47 20.11 -6.14 -25.65
C GLY A 47 19.77 -5.21 -26.82
N ASP A 48 19.07 -5.71 -27.84
CA ASP A 48 18.67 -4.90 -29.00
C ASP A 48 17.46 -4.02 -28.68
N GLN A 49 16.52 -4.50 -27.87
CA GLN A 49 15.43 -3.67 -27.33
C GLN A 49 15.99 -2.49 -26.51
N VAL A 50 17.01 -2.73 -25.68
CA VAL A 50 17.66 -1.65 -24.91
C VAL A 50 18.31 -0.61 -25.83
N LYS A 51 18.97 -1.02 -26.91
CA LYS A 51 19.54 -0.08 -27.89
C LYS A 51 18.45 0.77 -28.55
N GLU A 52 17.31 0.17 -28.88
CA GLU A 52 16.18 0.87 -29.49
C GLU A 52 15.51 1.84 -28.51
N ILE A 53 15.37 1.45 -27.24
CA ILE A 53 14.94 2.35 -26.17
C ILE A 53 15.88 3.55 -26.08
N LEU A 54 17.20 3.31 -26.06
CA LEU A 54 18.20 4.37 -25.95
C LEU A 54 18.23 5.29 -27.17
N SER A 55 17.87 4.81 -28.36
CA SER A 55 17.80 5.64 -29.57
C SER A 55 16.46 6.39 -29.70
N ASN A 56 15.38 5.87 -29.11
CA ASN A 56 14.04 6.44 -29.19
C ASN A 56 13.77 7.46 -28.07
N LYS A 57 13.92 8.75 -28.41
CA LYS A 57 13.66 9.87 -27.49
C LYS A 57 12.26 9.87 -26.87
N LEU A 58 11.23 9.41 -27.59
CA LEU A 58 9.86 9.39 -27.05
C LEU A 58 9.72 8.36 -25.94
N VAL A 59 10.35 7.20 -26.10
CA VAL A 59 10.35 6.11 -25.12
C VAL A 59 11.14 6.51 -23.88
N LEU A 60 12.34 7.09 -24.05
CA LEU A 60 13.11 7.61 -22.92
C LEU A 60 12.34 8.67 -22.13
N ASN A 61 11.66 9.60 -22.82
CA ASN A 61 10.84 10.60 -22.18
C ASN A 61 9.65 9.98 -21.42
N ALA A 62 9.05 8.91 -21.96
CA ALA A 62 8.00 8.17 -21.24
C ALA A 62 8.54 7.57 -19.94
N LEU A 63 9.63 6.79 -20.02
CA LEU A 63 10.26 6.16 -18.86
C LEU A 63 10.71 7.19 -17.81
N PHE A 64 11.25 8.33 -18.25
CA PHE A 64 11.64 9.41 -17.33
C PHE A 64 10.44 10.01 -16.61
N VAL A 65 9.33 10.25 -17.31
CA VAL A 65 8.08 10.73 -16.71
C VAL A 65 7.53 9.72 -15.72
N ASP A 66 7.47 8.44 -16.07
CA ASP A 66 6.95 7.38 -15.21
C ASP A 66 7.81 7.19 -13.95
N ALA A 67 9.13 7.20 -14.10
CA ALA A 67 10.07 7.19 -12.97
C ALA A 67 9.87 8.41 -12.06
N SER A 68 9.71 9.60 -12.63
CA SER A 68 9.47 10.84 -11.88
C SER A 68 8.14 10.80 -11.13
N LEU A 69 7.09 10.25 -11.74
CA LEU A 69 5.78 10.05 -11.11
C LEU A 69 5.89 9.07 -9.93
N ALA A 70 6.60 7.96 -10.10
CA ALA A 70 6.83 6.97 -9.04
C ALA A 70 7.61 7.57 -7.87
N ILE A 71 8.67 8.34 -8.14
CA ILE A 71 9.45 9.05 -7.12
C ILE A 71 8.61 10.11 -6.41
N LEU A 72 7.80 10.88 -7.16
CA LEU A 72 6.89 11.86 -6.58
C LEU A 72 5.92 11.21 -5.61
N PHE A 73 5.33 10.07 -5.97
CA PHE A 73 4.46 9.32 -5.07
C PHE A 73 5.20 8.89 -3.79
N ILE A 74 6.40 8.30 -3.93
CA ILE A 74 7.23 7.89 -2.78
C ILE A 74 7.53 9.08 -1.85
N PHE A 75 7.90 10.22 -2.45
CA PHE A 75 8.20 11.45 -1.72
C PHE A 75 6.97 11.95 -0.96
N VAL A 76 5.83 12.10 -1.64
CA VAL A 76 4.57 12.56 -1.02
C VAL A 76 4.13 11.62 0.10
N HIS A 77 4.21 10.31 -0.13
CA HIS A 77 3.85 9.28 0.84
C HIS A 77 4.80 9.24 2.06
N SER A 78 6.04 9.71 1.91
CA SER A 78 7.01 9.77 3.00
C SER A 78 6.99 11.11 3.74
N PHE A 79 6.69 12.21 3.03
CA PHE A 79 6.79 13.59 3.53
C PHE A 79 5.95 13.84 4.78
N PHE A 80 4.72 13.33 4.81
CA PHE A 80 3.81 13.50 5.96
C PHE A 80 4.24 12.78 7.25
N ARG A 81 5.32 11.99 7.21
CA ARG A 81 5.91 11.41 8.42
C ARG A 81 6.79 12.40 9.17
N MET A 82 7.26 13.46 8.54
CA MET A 82 8.12 14.46 9.17
C MET A 82 7.42 15.09 10.36
N ASP A 83 8.09 15.14 11.52
CA ASP A 83 7.50 15.67 12.74
C ASP A 83 7.20 17.17 12.63
N SER A 84 7.94 17.89 11.80
CA SER A 84 7.64 19.29 11.43
C SER A 84 6.26 19.44 10.78
N VAL A 85 5.86 18.50 9.94
CA VAL A 85 4.52 18.51 9.29
C VAL A 85 3.45 18.26 10.35
N LYS A 86 3.61 17.21 11.17
CA LYS A 86 2.67 16.93 12.28
C LYS A 86 2.54 18.12 13.24
N GLY A 87 3.66 18.75 13.59
CA GLY A 87 3.71 19.93 14.46
C GLY A 87 3.02 21.15 13.86
N PHE A 88 3.18 21.40 12.56
CA PHE A 88 2.46 22.46 11.85
C PHE A 88 0.94 22.26 11.92
N TRP A 89 0.46 21.06 11.57
CA TRP A 89 -0.98 20.76 11.59
C TRP A 89 -1.57 20.77 13.01
N ALA A 90 -0.79 20.38 14.01
CA ALA A 90 -1.19 20.49 15.41
C ALA A 90 -1.38 21.97 15.82
N LYS A 91 -0.50 22.88 15.40
CA LYS A 91 -0.59 24.33 15.71
C LYS A 91 -1.84 24.98 15.12
N ILE A 92 -2.29 24.56 13.94
CA ILE A 92 -3.52 25.05 13.30
C ILE A 92 -4.79 24.30 13.74
N GLY A 93 -4.72 23.47 14.79
CA GLY A 93 -5.88 22.81 15.38
C GLY A 93 -6.45 21.63 14.57
N LEU A 94 -5.65 21.05 13.68
CA LEU A 94 -6.03 19.92 12.81
C LEU A 94 -5.31 18.61 13.17
N LYS A 95 -4.83 18.47 14.41
CA LYS A 95 -4.10 17.27 14.89
C LYS A 95 -4.85 15.97 14.57
N SER A 96 -6.17 15.94 14.76
CA SER A 96 -7.02 14.77 14.51
C SER A 96 -7.18 14.42 13.03
N ALA A 97 -7.08 15.39 12.13
CA ALA A 97 -7.23 15.19 10.68
C ALA A 97 -5.92 14.89 9.95
N VAL A 98 -4.75 15.05 10.58
CA VAL A 98 -3.44 14.84 9.92
C VAL A 98 -3.37 13.51 9.19
N ARG A 99 -3.88 12.44 9.82
CA ARG A 99 -3.87 11.10 9.23
C ARG A 99 -4.77 11.01 7.98
N SER A 100 -5.95 11.60 8.02
CA SER A 100 -6.84 11.64 6.85
C SER A 100 -6.30 12.55 5.73
N ILE A 101 -5.69 13.69 6.06
CA ILE A 101 -5.04 14.55 5.07
C ILE A 101 -3.89 13.79 4.38
N TYR A 102 -3.07 13.09 5.16
CA TYR A 102 -2.02 12.23 4.63
C TYR A 102 -2.56 11.17 3.65
N CYS A 103 -3.62 10.45 4.04
CA CYS A 103 -4.24 9.44 3.20
C CYS A 103 -4.83 10.05 1.92
N LEU A 104 -5.52 11.18 2.03
CA LEU A 104 -6.08 11.90 0.89
C LEU A 104 -4.98 12.35 -0.09
N VAL A 105 -3.93 13.02 0.39
CA VAL A 105 -2.84 13.51 -0.45
C VAL A 105 -2.08 12.34 -1.10
N SER A 106 -1.84 11.26 -0.34
CA SER A 106 -1.26 10.03 -0.89
C SER A 106 -2.15 9.43 -1.99
N ALA A 107 -3.46 9.31 -1.75
CA ALA A 107 -4.41 8.78 -2.72
C ALA A 107 -4.49 9.65 -3.98
N LEU A 108 -4.50 10.97 -3.84
CA LEU A 108 -4.48 11.91 -4.98
C LEU A 108 -3.18 11.79 -5.79
N SER A 109 -2.03 11.72 -5.12
CA SER A 109 -0.74 11.54 -5.81
C SER A 109 -0.66 10.20 -6.55
N LEU A 110 -1.24 9.13 -5.98
CA LEU A 110 -1.34 7.84 -6.64
C LEU A 110 -2.27 7.90 -7.86
N LEU A 111 -3.44 8.53 -7.73
CA LEU A 111 -4.35 8.74 -8.86
C LEU A 111 -3.71 9.57 -9.97
N PHE A 112 -2.90 10.56 -9.61
CA PHE A 112 -2.14 11.38 -10.55
C PHE A 112 -1.10 10.55 -11.30
N LEU A 113 -0.34 9.71 -10.60
CA LEU A 113 0.59 8.74 -11.17
C LEU A 113 -0.14 7.82 -12.16
N LEU A 114 -1.21 7.16 -11.72
CA LEU A 114 -1.96 6.20 -12.55
C LEU A 114 -2.58 6.85 -13.80
N LYS A 115 -3.01 8.11 -13.69
CA LYS A 115 -3.61 8.85 -14.82
C LYS A 115 -2.60 9.21 -15.90
N HIS A 116 -1.36 9.52 -15.52
CA HIS A 116 -0.33 10.01 -16.45
C HIS A 116 0.72 8.94 -16.80
N TRP A 117 0.50 7.71 -16.35
CA TRP A 117 1.38 6.58 -16.63
C TRP A 117 1.43 6.28 -18.13
N LYS A 118 2.63 6.12 -18.68
CA LYS A 118 2.84 5.83 -20.10
C LYS A 118 3.30 4.39 -20.27
N ILE A 119 2.61 3.65 -21.13
CA ILE A 119 2.98 2.27 -21.43
C ILE A 119 4.01 2.28 -22.56
N VAL A 120 5.08 1.52 -22.39
CA VAL A 120 6.16 1.38 -23.38
C VAL A 120 6.06 0.02 -24.09
N PRO A 121 6.24 -0.05 -25.43
CA PRO A 121 6.05 -1.27 -26.21
C PRO A 121 7.23 -2.27 -26.13
N TYR A 122 8.06 -2.20 -25.09
CA TYR A 122 9.19 -3.11 -24.86
C TYR A 122 9.01 -3.82 -23.53
N SER A 123 9.25 -5.13 -23.52
CA SER A 123 9.03 -5.98 -22.34
C SER A 123 10.17 -6.95 -22.11
N PHE A 124 10.48 -7.17 -20.82
CA PHE A 124 11.43 -8.20 -20.39
C PHE A 124 10.86 -9.61 -20.56
N TRP A 125 9.59 -9.78 -20.23
CA TRP A 125 8.85 -11.02 -20.46
C TRP A 125 7.40 -10.73 -20.78
N GLU A 126 6.82 -11.62 -21.58
CA GLU A 126 5.39 -11.69 -21.84
C GLU A 126 5.00 -13.17 -21.87
N PHE A 127 4.04 -13.52 -21.02
CA PHE A 127 3.47 -14.86 -21.00
C PHE A 127 2.05 -14.80 -21.54
N ASP A 128 1.77 -15.62 -22.55
CA ASP A 128 0.39 -15.85 -22.95
C ASP A 128 -0.32 -16.68 -21.87
N ILE A 129 -1.26 -16.02 -21.21
CA ILE A 129 -2.09 -16.60 -20.17
C ILE A 129 -3.42 -17.12 -20.72
N TYR A 130 -3.80 -16.78 -21.96
CA TYR A 130 -5.07 -17.19 -22.57
C TYR A 130 -4.97 -18.50 -23.35
N THR A 131 -3.76 -18.96 -23.68
CA THR A 131 -3.54 -20.25 -24.38
C THR A 131 -4.05 -21.45 -23.58
N THR A 132 -4.10 -21.37 -22.25
CA THR A 132 -4.60 -22.47 -21.41
C THR A 132 -5.31 -21.93 -20.18
N ASN A 133 -6.53 -22.42 -19.91
CA ASN A 133 -7.32 -22.06 -18.73
C ASN A 133 -6.51 -22.13 -17.42
N PHE A 134 -5.62 -23.12 -17.29
CA PHE A 134 -4.75 -23.28 -16.13
C PHE A 134 -3.87 -22.03 -15.87
N ARG A 135 -3.21 -21.47 -16.90
CA ARG A 135 -2.32 -20.31 -16.75
C ARG A 135 -3.09 -19.07 -16.32
N TYR A 136 -4.23 -18.81 -16.96
CA TYR A 136 -5.13 -17.73 -16.60
C TYR A 136 -5.57 -17.84 -15.13
N TRP A 137 -6.06 -19.02 -14.71
CA TRP A 137 -6.52 -19.23 -13.35
C TRP A 137 -5.40 -19.11 -12.32
N CYS A 138 -4.19 -19.61 -12.61
CA CYS A 138 -3.04 -19.41 -11.74
C CYS A 138 -2.70 -17.93 -11.55
N PHE A 139 -2.63 -17.16 -12.64
CA PHE A 139 -2.37 -15.71 -12.59
C PHE A 139 -3.46 -14.97 -11.80
N PHE A 140 -4.73 -15.24 -12.13
CA PHE A 140 -5.88 -14.61 -11.49
C PHE A 140 -5.94 -14.93 -9.99
N LEU A 141 -5.79 -16.20 -9.62
CA LEU A 141 -5.83 -16.63 -8.22
C LEU A 141 -4.66 -16.06 -7.42
N ALA A 142 -3.45 -16.02 -7.99
CA ALA A 142 -2.29 -15.44 -7.31
C ALA A 142 -2.50 -13.96 -6.98
N HIS A 143 -2.94 -13.15 -7.96
CA HIS A 143 -3.23 -11.73 -7.74
C HIS A 143 -4.42 -11.51 -6.81
N SER A 144 -5.51 -12.25 -7.02
CA SER A 144 -6.72 -12.14 -6.20
C SER A 144 -6.44 -12.49 -4.73
N LEU A 145 -5.66 -13.54 -4.48
CA LEU A 145 -5.24 -13.93 -3.13
C LEU A 145 -4.35 -12.86 -2.50
N ALA A 146 -3.36 -12.34 -3.23
CA ALA A 146 -2.48 -11.29 -2.73
C ALA A 146 -3.25 -10.01 -2.37
N TRP A 147 -4.17 -9.56 -3.22
CA TRP A 147 -5.05 -8.42 -2.90
C TRP A 147 -5.96 -8.70 -1.71
N THR A 148 -6.54 -9.90 -1.65
CA THR A 148 -7.40 -10.31 -0.52
C THR A 148 -6.63 -10.26 0.79
N ILE A 149 -5.39 -10.74 0.83
CA ILE A 149 -4.52 -10.68 2.01
C ILE A 149 -4.22 -9.22 2.39
N ILE A 150 -3.95 -8.34 1.42
CA ILE A 150 -3.72 -6.91 1.66
C ILE A 150 -4.96 -6.26 2.29
N TYR A 151 -6.15 -6.49 1.72
CA TYR A 151 -7.40 -5.94 2.25
C TYR A 151 -7.74 -6.51 3.63
N ALA A 152 -7.63 -7.83 3.82
CA ALA A 152 -7.84 -8.48 5.11
C ALA A 152 -6.87 -7.94 6.17
N GLY A 153 -5.59 -7.78 5.83
CA GLY A 153 -4.59 -7.17 6.68
C GLY A 153 -4.96 -5.73 7.06
N SER A 154 -5.47 -4.93 6.12
CA SER A 154 -5.92 -3.56 6.39
C SER A 154 -7.11 -3.50 7.35
N LEU A 155 -8.05 -4.44 7.25
CA LEU A 155 -9.18 -4.57 8.18
C LEU A 155 -8.71 -4.99 9.58
N LEU A 156 -7.80 -5.97 9.66
CA LEU A 156 -7.21 -6.44 10.91
C LEU A 156 -6.42 -5.35 11.65
N MET A 157 -5.83 -4.40 10.92
CA MET A 157 -5.08 -3.27 11.46
C MET A 157 -5.95 -2.08 11.90
N ASP A 158 -7.28 -2.25 11.96
CA ASP A 158 -8.27 -1.19 12.19
C ASP A 158 -8.29 -0.17 11.04
N LEU A 159 -9.02 -0.51 9.97
CA LEU A 159 -9.08 0.30 8.75
C LEU A 159 -9.55 1.76 8.99
N PRO A 160 -10.60 2.03 9.80
CA PRO A 160 -10.97 3.41 10.16
C PRO A 160 -9.84 4.21 10.82
N GLU A 161 -9.02 3.56 11.67
CA GLU A 161 -7.85 4.18 12.28
C GLU A 161 -6.72 4.39 11.27
N LEU A 162 -6.50 3.43 10.36
CA LEU A 162 -5.50 3.52 9.31
C LEU A 162 -5.78 4.69 8.35
N LEU A 163 -7.05 5.01 8.10
CA LEU A 163 -7.51 6.09 7.22
C LEU A 163 -7.74 7.44 7.92
N GLY A 164 -7.58 7.49 9.25
CA GLY A 164 -7.67 8.73 10.02
C GLY A 164 -9.08 9.11 10.51
N ILE A 165 -10.11 8.35 10.14
CA ILE A 165 -11.50 8.68 10.50
C ILE A 165 -11.72 8.48 11.99
N LYS A 166 -11.17 7.42 12.56
CA LYS A 166 -11.32 7.12 13.99
C LYS A 166 -10.77 8.27 14.85
N GLN A 167 -9.63 8.85 14.45
CA GLN A 167 -9.00 9.99 15.10
C GLN A 167 -9.91 11.23 15.07
N ILE A 168 -10.60 11.48 13.95
CA ILE A 168 -11.57 12.56 13.82
C ILE A 168 -12.79 12.31 14.71
N VAL A 169 -13.40 11.11 14.64
CA VAL A 169 -14.60 10.77 15.42
C VAL A 169 -14.33 10.87 16.93
N TYR A 170 -13.21 10.32 17.40
CA TYR A 170 -12.82 10.38 18.81
C TYR A 170 -12.63 11.83 19.26
N HIS A 171 -11.99 12.65 18.43
CA HIS A 171 -11.82 14.07 18.73
C HIS A 171 -13.16 14.81 18.85
N LEU A 172 -14.13 14.53 17.96
CA LEU A 172 -15.47 15.12 18.00
C LEU A 172 -16.27 14.67 19.23
N GLN A 173 -16.01 13.46 19.73
CA GLN A 173 -16.63 12.91 20.93
C GLN A 173 -15.91 13.32 22.23
N GLY A 174 -14.81 14.09 22.15
CA GLY A 174 -14.00 14.45 23.32
C GLY A 174 -13.22 13.27 23.92
N LEU A 175 -13.03 12.19 23.16
CA LEU A 175 -12.26 11.01 23.56
C LEU A 175 -10.76 11.19 23.32
N PRO A 176 -9.89 10.50 24.08
CA PRO A 176 -8.45 10.57 23.89
C PRO A 176 -8.03 9.94 22.55
N HIS A 177 -6.86 10.34 22.03
CA HIS A 177 -6.40 9.89 20.72
C HIS A 177 -6.20 8.35 20.68
N PRO A 178 -6.76 7.64 19.68
CA PRO A 178 -6.86 6.19 19.69
C PRO A 178 -5.51 5.47 19.80
N CYS A 179 -4.52 5.91 19.01
CA CYS A 179 -3.18 5.30 19.02
C CYS A 179 -2.36 5.65 20.27
N GLU A 180 -2.62 6.81 20.90
CA GLU A 180 -1.82 7.28 22.05
C GLU A 180 -2.32 6.64 23.36
N TYR A 181 -3.63 6.36 23.47
CA TYR A 181 -4.24 5.90 24.71
C TYR A 181 -4.59 4.41 24.74
N TYR A 182 -5.01 3.82 23.62
CA TYR A 182 -5.55 2.45 23.61
C TYR A 182 -4.58 1.40 23.03
N LYS A 183 -3.50 1.82 22.38
CA LYS A 183 -2.47 0.92 21.85
C LYS A 183 -1.25 0.92 22.76
N SER A 184 -0.66 -0.26 22.97
CA SER A 184 0.58 -0.37 23.74
C SER A 184 1.72 0.32 23.00
N GLU A 185 2.68 0.83 23.76
CA GLU A 185 3.88 1.47 23.19
C GLU A 185 4.64 0.51 22.27
N GLN A 186 4.76 -0.78 22.64
CA GLN A 186 5.44 -1.78 21.83
C GLN A 186 4.73 -2.01 20.49
N LEU A 187 3.39 -1.98 20.45
CA LEU A 187 2.63 -2.10 19.21
C LEU A 187 2.85 -0.90 18.29
N ASN A 188 2.89 0.31 18.87
CA ASN A 188 3.16 1.52 18.12
C ASN A 188 4.58 1.53 17.54
N THR A 189 5.57 1.08 18.32
CA THR A 189 6.97 0.91 17.86
C THR A 189 7.06 -0.08 16.71
N LEU A 190 6.40 -1.25 16.84
CA LEU A 190 6.33 -2.25 15.79
C LEU A 190 5.78 -1.66 14.47
N TYR A 191 4.67 -0.92 14.54
CA TYR A 191 4.09 -0.27 13.36
C TYR A 191 4.98 0.83 12.76
N SER A 192 5.86 1.44 13.56
CA SER A 192 6.81 2.43 13.08
C SER A 192 7.98 1.82 12.30
N HIS A 193 8.37 0.58 12.66
CA HIS A 193 9.43 -0.20 12.03
C HIS A 193 8.93 -1.00 10.81
N ILE A 194 7.70 -1.51 10.86
CA ILE A 194 7.03 -2.25 9.78
C ILE A 194 6.04 -1.33 9.06
N ARG A 195 6.59 -0.39 8.29
CA ARG A 195 5.82 0.67 7.62
C ARG A 195 4.87 0.18 6.53
N HIS A 196 5.19 -0.97 5.93
CA HIS A 196 4.44 -1.54 4.82
C HIS A 196 4.13 -3.01 5.11
N PRO A 197 3.15 -3.33 5.98
CA PRO A 197 2.79 -4.73 6.30
C PRO A 197 2.36 -5.52 5.06
N SER A 198 1.89 -4.84 4.01
CA SER A 198 1.56 -5.41 2.70
C SER A 198 2.77 -5.67 1.78
N PHE A 199 4.01 -5.40 2.23
CA PHE A 199 5.23 -5.42 1.40
C PHE A 199 5.37 -6.71 0.57
N ILE A 200 5.22 -7.87 1.20
CA ILE A 200 5.37 -9.16 0.54
C ILE A 200 4.33 -9.33 -0.57
N CYS A 201 3.05 -9.12 -0.26
CA CYS A 201 1.95 -9.29 -1.22
C CYS A 201 2.02 -8.27 -2.36
N LEU A 202 2.38 -7.01 -2.07
CA LEU A 202 2.56 -5.98 -3.10
C LEU A 202 3.75 -6.29 -4.02
N THR A 203 4.85 -6.82 -3.46
CA THR A 203 6.00 -7.25 -4.28
C THR A 203 5.59 -8.41 -5.20
N LEU A 204 4.84 -9.40 -4.69
CA LEU A 204 4.32 -10.48 -5.53
C LEU A 204 3.43 -9.96 -6.67
N ILE A 205 2.57 -8.98 -6.41
CA ILE A 205 1.71 -8.37 -7.43
C ILE A 205 2.54 -7.57 -8.46
N LEU A 206 3.51 -6.78 -8.00
CA LEU A 206 4.35 -5.95 -8.87
C LEU A 206 5.14 -6.82 -9.85
N TRP A 207 5.77 -7.88 -9.36
CA TRP A 207 6.65 -8.75 -10.15
C TRP A 207 5.89 -9.89 -10.84
N GLY A 208 4.69 -10.24 -10.37
CA GLY A 208 3.84 -11.29 -10.92
C GLY A 208 3.08 -10.93 -12.18
N ALA A 209 3.30 -9.75 -12.77
CA ALA A 209 2.63 -9.31 -13.98
C ALA A 209 2.84 -10.28 -15.16
N ASN A 210 1.79 -10.52 -15.96
CA ASN A 210 1.86 -11.42 -17.11
C ASN A 210 2.78 -10.87 -18.21
N CYS A 211 2.84 -9.55 -18.34
CA CYS A 211 3.75 -8.82 -19.21
C CYS A 211 4.48 -7.76 -18.38
N MET A 212 5.81 -7.82 -18.35
CA MET A 212 6.65 -6.86 -17.65
C MET A 212 7.33 -5.93 -18.65
N THR A 213 6.66 -4.82 -18.94
CA THR A 213 7.23 -3.73 -19.72
C THR A 213 8.31 -2.97 -18.95
N PHE A 214 9.16 -2.23 -19.65
CA PHE A 214 10.22 -1.44 -19.00
C PHE A 214 9.66 -0.39 -18.02
N ASP A 215 8.52 0.23 -18.33
CA ASP A 215 7.87 1.17 -17.40
C ASP A 215 7.43 0.46 -16.10
N ARG A 216 6.77 -0.70 -16.21
CA ARG A 216 6.36 -1.52 -15.04
C ARG A 216 7.54 -2.03 -14.24
N PHE A 217 8.63 -2.40 -14.91
CA PHE A 217 9.85 -2.83 -14.24
C PHE A 217 10.46 -1.72 -13.38
N ILE A 218 10.50 -0.49 -13.89
CA ILE A 218 10.93 0.69 -13.13
C ILE A 218 10.03 0.90 -11.92
N LEU A 219 8.70 0.85 -12.10
CA LEU A 219 7.76 0.96 -10.99
C LEU A 219 7.99 -0.11 -9.92
N ALA A 220 8.05 -1.38 -10.33
CA ALA A 220 8.25 -2.52 -9.44
C ALA A 220 9.56 -2.38 -8.66
N SER A 221 10.64 -2.02 -9.35
CA SER A 221 11.96 -1.85 -8.74
C SER A 221 11.99 -0.69 -7.73
N LEU A 222 11.48 0.49 -8.11
CA LEU A 222 11.45 1.66 -7.22
C LEU A 222 10.60 1.43 -5.97
N TRP A 223 9.40 0.84 -6.14
CA TRP A 223 8.50 0.58 -5.02
C TRP A 223 8.99 -0.56 -4.13
N THR A 224 9.52 -1.64 -4.70
CA THR A 224 10.13 -2.73 -3.92
C THR A 224 11.32 -2.20 -3.12
N LEU A 225 12.22 -1.42 -3.73
CA LEU A 225 13.36 -0.83 -3.02
C LEU A 225 12.90 0.11 -1.91
N TYR A 226 11.94 0.99 -2.18
CA TYR A 226 11.38 1.89 -1.17
C TYR A 226 10.77 1.13 0.02
N MET A 227 9.93 0.12 -0.25
CA MET A 227 9.30 -0.66 0.80
C MET A 227 10.34 -1.47 1.60
N PHE A 228 11.36 -2.02 0.94
CA PHE A 228 12.46 -2.74 1.57
C PHE A 228 13.28 -1.83 2.51
N LEU A 229 13.67 -0.63 2.04
CA LEU A 229 14.39 0.36 2.87
C LEU A 229 13.53 0.88 4.03
N ALA A 230 12.21 0.86 3.88
CA ALA A 230 11.27 1.21 4.93
C ALA A 230 10.93 0.03 5.86
N TRP A 231 11.47 -1.17 5.63
CA TRP A 231 11.22 -2.35 6.45
C TRP A 231 12.41 -2.59 7.38
N ASN A 232 12.27 -2.24 8.66
CA ASN A 232 13.39 -2.31 9.61
C ASN A 232 12.98 -2.87 10.98
N PRO A 233 12.51 -4.13 11.06
CA PRO A 233 12.18 -4.75 12.35
C PRO A 233 13.43 -4.99 13.19
N ASP A 234 13.33 -4.79 14.50
CA ASP A 234 14.41 -5.02 15.45
C ASP A 234 14.15 -6.20 16.41
N SER A 235 15.06 -6.43 17.36
CA SER A 235 14.91 -7.50 18.35
C SER A 235 13.74 -7.28 19.32
N LYS A 236 13.36 -6.03 19.58
CA LYS A 236 12.21 -5.70 20.44
C LYS A 236 10.90 -6.02 19.75
N ASP A 237 10.81 -5.78 18.45
CA ASP A 237 9.66 -6.16 17.63
C ASP A 237 9.46 -7.67 17.61
N TYR A 238 10.54 -8.43 17.45
CA TYR A 238 10.52 -9.89 17.50
C TYR A 238 10.03 -10.40 18.86
N GLU A 239 10.60 -9.91 19.96
CA GLU A 239 10.20 -10.33 21.31
C GLU A 239 8.75 -9.94 21.61
N TYR A 240 8.31 -8.76 21.17
CA TYR A 240 6.90 -8.35 21.28
C TYR A 240 5.98 -9.35 20.57
N GLN A 241 6.27 -9.71 19.31
CA GLN A 241 5.48 -10.67 18.54
C GLN A 241 5.45 -12.06 19.21
N LYS A 242 6.60 -12.53 19.70
CA LYS A 242 6.71 -13.79 20.43
C LYS A 242 5.82 -13.80 21.66
N ILE A 243 5.84 -12.72 22.46
CA ILE A 243 4.98 -12.58 23.64
C ILE A 243 3.49 -12.63 23.25
N GLN A 244 3.07 -11.92 22.19
CA GLN A 244 1.68 -11.93 21.74
C GLN A 244 1.24 -13.33 21.26
N LEU A 245 2.09 -14.03 20.52
CA LEU A 245 1.82 -15.40 20.07
C LEU A 245 1.70 -16.37 21.26
N THR A 246 2.60 -16.28 22.25
CA THR A 246 2.53 -17.10 23.46
C THR A 246 1.26 -16.82 24.25
N ARG A 247 0.88 -15.55 24.45
CA ARG A 247 -0.37 -15.16 25.11
C ARG A 247 -1.59 -15.76 24.42
N LYS A 248 -1.69 -15.60 23.09
CA LYS A 248 -2.80 -16.15 22.31
C LYS A 248 -2.88 -17.67 22.40
N LYS A 249 -1.73 -18.36 22.37
CA LYS A 249 -1.68 -19.83 22.55
C LYS A 249 -2.19 -20.24 23.93
N LEU A 250 -1.82 -19.52 24.99
CA LEU A 250 -2.28 -19.80 26.35
C LEU A 250 -3.80 -19.60 26.49
N GLU A 251 -4.34 -18.50 25.95
CA GLU A 251 -5.78 -18.22 25.97
C GLU A 251 -6.58 -19.30 25.24
N LEU A 252 -6.14 -19.71 24.05
CA LEU A 252 -6.79 -20.79 23.28
C LEU A 252 -6.77 -22.13 24.02
N ASN A 253 -5.64 -22.46 24.68
CA ASN A 253 -5.54 -23.67 25.49
C ASN A 253 -6.46 -23.62 26.71
N GLN A 254 -6.54 -22.48 27.41
CA GLN A 254 -7.43 -22.31 28.56
C GLN A 254 -8.90 -22.47 28.16
N GLN A 255 -9.32 -21.87 27.04
CA GLN A 255 -10.67 -22.03 26.50
C GLN A 255 -10.98 -23.49 26.16
N THR A 256 -10.05 -24.19 25.55
CA THR A 256 -10.20 -25.61 25.20
C THR A 256 -10.37 -26.48 26.46
N THR A 257 -9.55 -26.25 27.50
CA THR A 257 -9.65 -26.96 28.78
C THR A 257 -10.95 -26.65 29.53
N MET A 258 -11.42 -25.38 29.50
CA MET A 258 -12.70 -25.00 30.09
C MET A 258 -13.88 -25.65 29.37
N GLN A 259 -13.86 -25.69 28.03
CA GLN A 259 -14.89 -26.40 27.26
C GLN A 259 -14.91 -27.89 27.60
N GLN A 260 -13.76 -28.55 27.67
CA GLN A 260 -13.68 -29.96 28.08
C GLN A 260 -14.28 -30.19 29.47
N ARG A 261 -14.03 -29.32 30.45
CA ARG A 261 -14.62 -29.45 31.80
C ARG A 261 -16.13 -29.21 31.89
N VAL A 262 -16.76 -28.61 30.88
CA VAL A 262 -18.22 -28.36 30.85
C VAL A 262 -18.97 -29.56 30.24
N TYR A 263 -18.28 -30.43 29.50
CA TYR A 263 -18.87 -31.62 28.87
C TYR A 263 -18.63 -32.94 29.63
N TRP A 264 -18.04 -32.88 30.83
CA TRP A 264 -17.88 -33.98 31.78
C TRP A 264 -18.51 -33.61 33.12
#